data_AF-A0A2N6FBK5-F1
#
_entry.id   AF-A0A2N6FBK5-F1
#
_cell.length_a   1.000
_cell.length_b   1.000
_cell.length_c   1.000
_cell.angle_alpha   90.00
_cell.angle_beta   90.00
_cell.angle_gamma   90.00
#
_symmetry.space_group_name_H-M   'P 1'
#
loop_
_entity.id
_entity.type
_entity.pdbx_description
1 polymer ?
#
loop_
_entity_poly.entity_id
_entity_poly.type
_entity_poly.pdbx_seq_one_letter_code
_entity_poly.pdbx_strand_id
1 'polypeptide(L)'
;MRKKTLELPLGIKLWNSELRRNKKQLCEGYTFSLLENTTDSYRFTIAASADRIPALFREFCGDSIDEAFLILEYYRTEQPVAKGGPVLPDVYYSPYLPVDELFAIIDPYLPRLIHDGFVGFGLANNRSGTEIFYSEEKILSCFTDNHIRTMDQLHQHGIEYGKEMLYHTDLGHDHLSLLCHPDNSLPEQFSKMSDTDLDFVRFCDDLSEKLGMYAVEETLSFFLSRREQDMIENCLAANPDFSEVAAEDFGSILLDWNDFVAECEDGFKGNLEDYRLGLHLRDIIDHVIAGTEPELGQKIREIIADPDSKFRRILVDCRQRLDNHHDGGTTEKAPFWYQGIVENQGADLRRDLIRHGWYKPNA
;
A
#
# COMPACT_ATOMS: atom_id res chain seq x y z
N MET A 1 16.13 -25.38 -22.37
CA MET A 1 15.37 -26.25 -21.44
C MET A 1 13.92 -26.33 -21.90
N ARG A 2 13.12 -27.34 -21.48
CA ARG A 2 11.67 -27.33 -21.72
C ARG A 2 11.05 -26.38 -20.69
N LYS A 3 10.24 -25.41 -21.13
CA LYS A 3 9.50 -24.52 -20.23
C LYS A 3 8.58 -25.36 -19.33
N LYS A 4 8.61 -25.11 -18.02
CA LYS A 4 7.76 -25.80 -17.04
C LYS A 4 6.32 -25.32 -17.21
N THR A 5 5.37 -26.24 -17.27
CA THR A 5 3.94 -25.91 -17.31
C THR A 5 3.52 -25.28 -16.00
N LEU A 6 2.70 -24.24 -16.07
CA LEU A 6 2.16 -23.55 -14.89
C LEU A 6 1.08 -24.40 -14.24
N GLU A 7 1.21 -24.67 -12.94
CA GLU A 7 0.15 -25.26 -12.12
C GLU A 7 -0.57 -24.15 -11.35
N LEU A 8 -1.83 -23.90 -11.74
CA LEU A 8 -2.65 -22.85 -11.15
C LEU A 8 -3.08 -23.21 -9.73
N PRO A 9 -3.22 -22.23 -8.83
CA PRO A 9 -3.83 -22.46 -7.52
C PRO A 9 -5.28 -22.92 -7.64
N LEU A 10 -5.83 -23.49 -6.56
CA LEU A 10 -7.17 -24.10 -6.59
C LEU A 10 -8.27 -23.08 -6.90
N GLY A 11 -8.07 -21.87 -6.38
CA GLY A 11 -8.98 -20.74 -6.54
C GLY A 11 -9.02 -20.13 -7.93
N ILE A 12 -8.17 -20.57 -8.88
CA ILE A 12 -8.23 -20.10 -10.27
C ILE A 12 -8.74 -21.21 -11.17
N LYS A 13 -9.90 -20.96 -11.80
CA LYS A 13 -10.50 -21.89 -12.75
C LYS A 13 -10.65 -21.24 -14.12
N LEU A 14 -9.73 -21.57 -15.02
CA LEU A 14 -9.86 -21.20 -16.43
C LEU A 14 -11.14 -21.79 -17.05
N TRP A 15 -11.79 -21.00 -17.91
CA TRP A 15 -12.93 -21.49 -18.68
C TRP A 15 -12.52 -22.66 -19.59
N ASN A 16 -13.46 -23.59 -19.79
CA ASN A 16 -13.20 -24.77 -20.61
C ASN A 16 -12.78 -24.45 -22.06
N SER A 17 -13.23 -23.31 -22.61
CA SER A 17 -12.81 -22.83 -23.94
C SER A 17 -11.32 -22.49 -23.96
N GLU A 18 -10.83 -21.82 -22.91
CA GLU A 18 -9.44 -21.37 -22.80
C GLU A 18 -8.51 -22.52 -22.49
N LEU A 19 -8.88 -23.43 -21.59
CA LEU A 19 -8.12 -24.64 -21.30
C LEU A 19 -7.84 -25.48 -22.55
N ARG A 20 -8.83 -25.63 -23.44
CA ARG A 20 -8.66 -26.41 -24.68
C ARG A 20 -7.72 -25.74 -25.66
N ARG A 21 -7.67 -24.41 -25.70
CA ARG A 21 -6.89 -23.62 -26.66
C ARG A 21 -5.45 -23.38 -26.18
N ASN A 22 -5.29 -23.07 -24.89
CA ASN A 22 -4.11 -22.38 -24.38
C ASN A 22 -3.33 -23.18 -23.31
N LYS A 23 -3.83 -24.32 -22.82
CA LYS A 23 -3.19 -25.07 -21.71
C LYS A 23 -1.71 -25.41 -21.92
N LYS A 24 -1.26 -25.61 -23.16
CA LYS A 24 0.16 -25.91 -23.46
C LYS A 24 1.06 -24.67 -23.54
N GLN A 25 0.47 -23.47 -23.57
CA GLN A 25 1.17 -22.20 -23.67
C GLN A 25 1.39 -21.57 -22.28
N LEU A 26 0.55 -21.91 -21.30
CA LEU A 26 0.73 -21.49 -19.91
C LEU A 26 1.95 -22.16 -19.30
N CYS A 27 2.95 -21.35 -19.01
CA CYS A 27 4.23 -21.78 -18.46
C CYS A 27 4.67 -20.81 -17.36
N GLU A 28 5.52 -21.31 -16.46
CA GLU A 28 6.21 -20.44 -15.52
C GLU A 28 7.15 -19.49 -16.28
N GLY A 29 7.29 -18.27 -15.78
CA GLY A 29 8.16 -17.25 -16.36
C GLY A 29 7.85 -15.86 -15.82
N TYR A 30 8.61 -14.87 -16.26
CA TYR A 30 8.37 -13.48 -15.86
C TYR A 30 8.59 -12.48 -17.00
N THR A 31 7.88 -11.36 -16.91
CA THR A 31 8.18 -10.10 -17.60
C THR A 31 8.62 -9.07 -16.57
N PHE A 32 9.33 -8.03 -17.00
CA PHE A 32 9.62 -6.89 -16.15
C PHE A 32 9.71 -5.61 -16.99
N SER A 33 9.47 -4.47 -16.37
CA SER A 33 9.58 -3.14 -16.97
C SER A 33 10.04 -2.13 -15.92
N LEU A 34 10.52 -0.98 -16.38
CA LEU A 34 10.70 0.17 -15.50
C LEU A 34 9.33 0.55 -14.92
N LEU A 35 9.30 0.87 -13.63
CA LEU A 35 8.09 1.35 -12.96
C LEU A 35 7.79 2.77 -13.44
N GLU A 36 6.52 3.05 -13.71
CA GLU A 36 6.07 4.37 -14.14
C GLU A 36 6.48 5.44 -13.13
N ASN A 37 6.87 6.62 -13.61
CA ASN A 37 7.29 7.76 -12.78
C ASN A 37 8.49 7.45 -11.85
N THR A 38 9.35 6.52 -12.24
CA THR A 38 10.65 6.27 -11.61
C THR A 38 11.73 6.10 -12.67
N THR A 39 12.99 6.35 -12.30
CA THR A 39 14.14 6.17 -13.20
C THR A 39 14.96 4.93 -12.91
N ASP A 40 14.74 4.30 -11.76
CA ASP A 40 15.62 3.30 -11.16
C ASP A 40 14.88 2.11 -10.55
N SER A 41 13.54 2.12 -10.57
CA SER A 41 12.72 1.07 -9.98
C SER A 41 12.02 0.25 -11.06
N TYR A 42 11.86 -1.04 -10.79
CA TYR A 42 11.37 -2.01 -11.76
C TYR A 42 10.20 -2.79 -11.18
N ARG A 43 9.21 -3.05 -12.02
CA ARG A 43 8.11 -3.96 -11.74
C ARG A 43 8.36 -5.28 -12.47
N PHE A 44 8.34 -6.38 -11.73
CA PHE A 44 8.30 -7.73 -12.24
C PHE A 44 6.87 -8.27 -12.16
N THR A 45 6.45 -8.97 -13.21
CA THR A 45 5.21 -9.76 -13.25
C THR A 45 5.62 -11.20 -13.44
N ILE A 46 5.33 -12.06 -12.46
CA ILE A 46 5.89 -13.41 -12.36
C ILE A 46 4.74 -14.41 -12.29
N ALA A 47 4.71 -15.33 -13.27
CA ALA A 47 3.87 -16.51 -13.25
C ALA A 47 4.67 -17.68 -12.68
N ALA A 48 4.27 -18.15 -11.50
CA ALA A 48 4.88 -19.30 -10.83
C ALA A 48 3.80 -20.25 -10.31
N SER A 49 4.09 -21.55 -10.30
CA SER A 49 3.16 -22.56 -9.78
C SER A 49 2.98 -22.40 -8.27
N ALA A 50 1.80 -22.78 -7.76
CA ALA A 50 1.41 -22.58 -6.36
C ALA A 50 2.42 -23.15 -5.34
N ASP A 51 3.02 -24.31 -5.65
CA ASP A 51 4.03 -24.98 -4.82
C ASP A 51 5.34 -24.17 -4.65
N ARG A 52 5.58 -23.22 -5.56
CA ARG A 52 6.80 -22.40 -5.59
C ARG A 52 6.68 -21.12 -4.80
N ILE A 53 5.46 -20.63 -4.60
CA ILE A 53 5.20 -19.33 -3.99
C ILE A 53 5.87 -19.19 -2.63
N PRO A 54 5.80 -20.16 -1.69
CA PRO A 54 6.45 -20.02 -0.38
C PRO A 54 7.96 -19.77 -0.45
N ALA A 55 8.65 -20.49 -1.35
CA ALA A 55 10.09 -20.38 -1.51
C ALA A 55 10.47 -19.03 -2.11
N LEU A 56 9.74 -18.60 -3.15
CA LEU A 56 9.95 -17.29 -3.77
C LEU A 56 9.75 -16.18 -2.72
N PHE A 57 8.62 -16.21 -2.00
CA PHE A 57 8.29 -15.19 -1.01
C PHE A 57 9.40 -15.02 0.03
N ARG A 58 9.97 -16.13 0.54
CA ARG A 58 11.11 -16.08 1.47
C ARG A 58 12.38 -15.54 0.82
N GLU A 59 12.70 -15.96 -0.39
CA GLU A 59 13.91 -15.54 -1.10
C GLU A 59 13.93 -14.03 -1.37
N PHE A 60 12.77 -13.45 -1.67
CA PHE A 60 12.63 -12.01 -1.87
C PHE A 60 12.81 -11.20 -0.58
N CYS A 61 12.53 -11.79 0.58
CA CYS A 61 12.70 -11.12 1.87
C CYS A 61 14.06 -11.39 2.54
N GLY A 62 14.65 -12.58 2.37
CA GLY A 62 15.73 -13.10 3.22
C GLY A 62 16.97 -12.20 3.34
N ASP A 63 17.61 -11.83 2.23
CA ASP A 63 18.88 -11.09 2.26
C ASP A 63 18.72 -9.58 2.00
N SER A 64 17.50 -9.07 1.95
CA SER A 64 17.21 -7.69 1.52
C SER A 64 16.47 -6.84 2.54
N ILE A 65 15.79 -7.47 3.50
CA ILE A 65 14.80 -6.80 4.34
C ILE A 65 14.84 -7.42 5.74
N ASP A 66 15.24 -6.63 6.75
CA ASP A 66 15.24 -7.09 8.15
C ASP A 66 13.83 -7.08 8.75
N GLU A 67 13.03 -6.07 8.37
CA GLU A 67 11.65 -5.86 8.82
C GLU A 67 10.75 -5.51 7.65
N ALA A 68 9.48 -5.92 7.70
CA ALA A 68 8.51 -5.62 6.67
C ALA A 68 7.14 -5.40 7.32
N PHE A 69 6.17 -4.91 6.55
CA PHE A 69 4.77 -5.07 6.89
C PHE A 69 4.11 -6.06 5.94
N LEU A 70 3.13 -6.81 6.46
CA LEU A 70 2.27 -7.67 5.68
C LEU A 70 1.15 -6.84 5.06
N ILE A 71 0.92 -7.05 3.76
CA ILE A 71 -0.26 -6.60 3.05
C ILE A 71 -1.21 -7.79 2.94
N LEU A 72 -2.48 -7.60 3.28
CA LEU A 72 -3.53 -8.60 3.12
C LEU A 72 -4.74 -7.95 2.44
N GLU A 73 -5.18 -8.53 1.33
CA GLU A 73 -6.33 -8.07 0.55
C GLU A 73 -7.39 -9.16 0.50
N TYR A 74 -8.62 -8.87 0.89
CA TYR A 74 -9.74 -9.81 0.76
C TYR A 74 -11.10 -9.11 0.87
N TYR A 75 -12.15 -9.77 0.39
CA TYR A 75 -13.51 -9.23 0.41
C TYR A 75 -14.22 -9.52 1.74
N ARG A 76 -14.55 -8.49 2.52
CA ARG A 76 -15.51 -8.67 3.62
C ARG A 76 -16.94 -8.71 3.08
N THR A 77 -17.65 -9.79 3.37
CA THR A 77 -19.04 -9.95 2.97
C THR A 77 -19.92 -9.03 3.80
N GLU A 78 -20.24 -7.84 3.27
CA GLU A 78 -21.48 -7.07 3.51
C GLU A 78 -21.49 -5.67 2.83
N GLN A 79 -20.64 -5.40 1.84
CA GLN A 79 -20.78 -4.12 1.11
C GLN A 79 -22.04 -4.18 0.22
N PRO A 80 -23.08 -3.36 0.47
CA PRO A 80 -24.17 -3.24 -0.48
C PRO A 80 -23.57 -2.69 -1.77
N VAL A 81 -23.75 -3.41 -2.89
CA VAL A 81 -23.30 -2.97 -4.22
C VAL A 81 -23.86 -1.58 -4.48
N ALA A 82 -23.06 -0.56 -4.20
CA ALA A 82 -23.42 0.82 -4.43
C ALA A 82 -23.43 1.00 -5.95
N LYS A 83 -24.63 0.92 -6.53
CA LYS A 83 -24.98 1.27 -7.91
C LYS A 83 -23.83 1.15 -8.93
N GLY A 84 -23.44 -0.07 -9.26
CA GLY A 84 -22.81 -0.41 -10.54
C GLY A 84 -21.29 -0.28 -10.65
N GLY A 85 -20.57 -0.05 -9.55
CA GLY A 85 -19.10 -0.22 -9.50
C GLY A 85 -18.69 -1.68 -9.24
N PRO A 86 -17.47 -2.10 -9.64
CA PRO A 86 -16.89 -3.35 -9.14
C PRO A 86 -16.73 -3.27 -7.62
N VAL A 87 -16.97 -4.38 -6.92
CA VAL A 87 -16.61 -4.50 -5.50
C VAL A 87 -15.09 -4.62 -5.45
N LEU A 88 -14.45 -3.78 -4.64
CA LEU A 88 -13.01 -3.85 -4.39
C LEU A 88 -12.76 -4.62 -3.09
N PRO A 89 -11.65 -5.36 -2.98
CA PRO A 89 -11.26 -5.98 -1.72
C PRO A 89 -10.91 -4.90 -0.68
N ASP A 90 -11.07 -5.23 0.59
CA ASP A 90 -10.53 -4.41 1.66
C ASP A 90 -9.03 -4.73 1.80
N VAL A 91 -8.21 -3.69 2.01
CA VAL A 91 -6.75 -3.80 2.17
C VAL A 91 -6.39 -3.59 3.64
N TYR A 92 -5.51 -4.45 4.17
CA TYR A 92 -5.02 -4.38 5.54
C TYR A 92 -3.49 -4.39 5.56
N TYR A 93 -2.90 -3.52 6.37
CA TYR A 93 -1.47 -3.53 6.66
C TYR A 93 -1.22 -3.96 8.11
N SER A 94 -0.21 -4.80 8.33
CA SER A 94 0.35 -4.99 9.67
C SER A 94 1.27 -3.82 10.04
N PRO A 95 1.61 -3.65 11.32
CA PRO A 95 2.80 -2.91 11.70
C PRO A 95 4.06 -3.52 11.07
N TYR A 96 5.15 -2.75 11.05
CA TYR A 96 6.47 -3.28 10.74
C TYR A 96 6.88 -4.31 11.80
N LEU A 97 7.29 -5.49 11.34
CA LEU A 97 7.72 -6.61 12.15
C LEU A 97 8.96 -7.27 11.52
N PRO A 98 9.84 -7.89 12.32
CA PRO A 98 10.93 -8.70 11.79
C PRO A 98 10.42 -9.76 10.82
N VAL A 99 11.10 -9.92 9.68
CA VAL A 99 10.67 -10.84 8.62
C VAL A 99 10.50 -12.28 9.13
N ASP A 100 11.39 -12.74 10.01
CA ASP A 100 11.30 -14.08 10.62
C ASP A 100 10.04 -14.25 11.49
N GLU A 101 9.65 -13.20 12.21
CA GLU A 101 8.45 -13.19 13.04
C GLU A 101 7.19 -13.23 12.16
N LEU A 102 7.15 -12.44 11.09
CA LEU A 102 6.06 -12.48 10.11
C LEU A 102 5.90 -13.88 9.52
N PHE A 103 6.97 -14.50 9.04
CA PHE A 103 6.88 -15.86 8.49
C PHE A 103 6.42 -16.88 9.54
N ALA A 104 6.88 -16.77 10.78
CA ALA A 104 6.42 -17.68 11.84
C ALA A 104 4.89 -17.59 12.07
N ILE A 105 4.30 -16.41 11.89
CA ILE A 105 2.85 -16.18 12.03
C ILE A 105 2.09 -16.58 10.77
N ILE A 106 2.62 -16.27 9.58
CA ILE A 106 1.94 -16.47 8.28
C ILE A 106 2.03 -17.93 7.80
N ASP A 107 3.09 -18.66 8.13
CA ASP A 107 3.35 -20.04 7.64
C ASP A 107 2.16 -21.00 7.77
N PRO A 108 1.40 -21.02 8.89
CA PRO A 108 0.21 -21.87 9.02
C PRO A 108 -0.94 -21.48 8.08
N TYR A 109 -0.94 -20.26 7.53
CA TYR A 109 -1.96 -19.69 6.63
C TYR A 109 -1.55 -19.71 5.17
N LEU A 110 -0.24 -19.70 4.88
CA LEU A 110 0.34 -19.66 3.54
C LEU A 110 -0.35 -20.61 2.54
N PRO A 111 -0.63 -21.88 2.85
CA PRO A 111 -1.35 -22.76 1.92
C PRO A 111 -2.73 -22.22 1.54
N ARG A 112 -3.49 -21.66 2.49
CA ARG A 112 -4.82 -21.10 2.22
C ARG A 112 -4.72 -19.78 1.44
N LEU A 113 -3.80 -18.90 1.84
CA LEU A 113 -3.53 -17.62 1.15
C LEU A 113 -3.14 -17.82 -0.32
N ILE A 114 -2.30 -18.81 -0.61
CA ILE A 114 -1.87 -19.14 -1.98
C ILE A 114 -3.05 -19.67 -2.80
N HIS A 115 -3.85 -20.56 -2.22
CA HIS A 115 -4.82 -21.33 -2.98
C HIS A 115 -6.23 -20.71 -3.06
N ASP A 116 -6.66 -19.84 -2.15
CA ASP A 116 -7.99 -19.24 -2.19
C ASP A 116 -8.07 -18.09 -3.21
N GLY A 117 -9.04 -18.09 -4.12
CA GLY A 117 -9.14 -17.13 -5.23
C GLY A 117 -9.56 -15.71 -4.84
N PHE A 118 -9.91 -15.45 -3.58
CA PHE A 118 -10.40 -14.14 -3.12
C PHE A 118 -9.43 -13.42 -2.17
N VAL A 119 -8.19 -13.90 -2.10
CA VAL A 119 -7.17 -13.37 -1.20
C VAL A 119 -5.92 -12.94 -1.96
N GLY A 120 -5.50 -11.70 -1.76
CA GLY A 120 -4.16 -11.22 -2.08
C GLY A 120 -3.31 -11.07 -0.82
N PHE A 121 -2.01 -11.28 -0.91
CA PHE A 121 -1.10 -11.02 0.21
C PHE A 121 0.31 -10.66 -0.26
N GLY A 122 0.99 -9.82 0.50
CA GLY A 122 2.32 -9.31 0.16
C GLY A 122 3.16 -8.98 1.37
N LEU A 123 4.44 -8.76 1.14
CA LEU A 123 5.35 -8.12 2.08
C LEU A 123 5.95 -6.89 1.41
N ALA A 124 5.99 -5.80 2.15
CA ALA A 124 6.58 -4.55 1.67
C ALA A 124 7.45 -3.91 2.75
N ASN A 125 8.45 -3.17 2.29
CA ASN A 125 9.22 -2.27 3.11
C ASN A 125 9.42 -0.98 2.32
N ASN A 126 8.83 0.11 2.81
CA ASN A 126 8.91 1.40 2.15
C ASN A 126 10.38 1.82 2.07
N ARG A 127 11.12 1.83 3.18
CA ARG A 127 12.54 2.25 3.24
C ARG A 127 13.42 1.60 2.18
N SER A 128 13.26 0.28 1.97
CA SER A 128 14.03 -0.47 1.00
C SER A 128 13.49 -0.33 -0.43
N GLY A 129 12.32 0.29 -0.63
CA GLY A 129 11.65 0.41 -1.92
C GLY A 129 11.34 -0.95 -2.53
N THR A 130 11.01 -1.94 -1.68
CA THR A 130 10.81 -3.33 -2.09
C THR A 130 9.43 -3.79 -1.67
N GLU A 131 8.73 -4.42 -2.60
CA GLU A 131 7.45 -5.05 -2.36
C GLU A 131 7.37 -6.36 -3.16
N ILE A 132 6.82 -7.38 -2.55
CA ILE A 132 6.41 -8.62 -3.21
C ILE A 132 4.95 -8.88 -2.87
N PHE A 133 4.11 -9.02 -3.89
CA PHE A 133 2.67 -9.14 -3.72
C PHE A 133 2.11 -10.25 -4.59
N TYR A 134 1.38 -11.19 -4.00
CA TYR A 134 0.66 -12.25 -4.68
C TYR A 134 -0.83 -11.92 -4.67
N SER A 135 -1.33 -11.42 -5.79
CA SER A 135 -2.69 -10.87 -5.87
C SER A 135 -3.78 -11.93 -5.86
N GLU A 136 -5.05 -11.51 -5.77
CA GLU A 136 -6.21 -12.39 -5.97
C GLU A 136 -6.18 -13.12 -7.33
N GLU A 137 -5.62 -12.46 -8.35
CA GLU A 137 -5.35 -13.00 -9.68
C GLU A 137 -4.22 -14.03 -9.67
N LYS A 138 -3.60 -14.34 -8.53
CA LYS A 138 -2.57 -15.38 -8.38
C LYS A 138 -1.37 -15.20 -9.31
N ILE A 139 -1.02 -13.94 -9.54
CA ILE A 139 0.20 -13.51 -10.18
C ILE A 139 1.05 -12.78 -9.13
N LEU A 140 2.34 -13.08 -9.13
CA LEU A 140 3.28 -12.43 -8.23
C LEU A 140 3.80 -11.15 -8.89
N SER A 141 3.59 -10.01 -8.25
CA SER A 141 4.23 -8.75 -8.59
C SER A 141 5.41 -8.52 -7.65
N CYS A 142 6.50 -7.97 -8.17
CA CYS A 142 7.62 -7.53 -7.33
C CYS A 142 8.13 -6.17 -7.79
N PHE A 143 8.29 -5.24 -6.85
CA PHE A 143 8.88 -3.93 -7.05
C PHE A 143 10.27 -3.90 -6.41
N THR A 144 11.26 -3.40 -7.14
CA THR A 144 12.66 -3.36 -6.68
C THR A 144 13.48 -2.31 -7.40
N ASP A 145 14.49 -1.77 -6.73
CA ASP A 145 15.56 -0.95 -7.32
C ASP A 145 16.70 -1.80 -7.92
N ASN A 146 16.72 -3.11 -7.66
CA ASN A 146 17.79 -4.03 -8.05
C ASN A 146 17.27 -5.17 -8.93
N HIS A 147 16.87 -4.82 -10.15
CA HIS A 147 16.36 -5.79 -11.12
C HIS A 147 17.34 -6.93 -11.43
N ILE A 148 18.66 -6.69 -11.40
CA ILE A 148 19.66 -7.72 -11.69
C ILE A 148 19.62 -8.81 -10.61
N ARG A 149 19.56 -8.42 -9.33
CA ARG A 149 19.43 -9.37 -8.23
C ARG A 149 18.14 -10.19 -8.35
N THR A 150 17.02 -9.54 -8.62
CA THR A 150 15.73 -10.24 -8.80
C THR A 150 15.76 -11.21 -9.98
N MET A 151 16.37 -10.83 -11.11
CA MET A 151 16.56 -11.74 -12.24
C MET A 151 17.41 -12.95 -11.87
N ASP A 152 18.47 -12.75 -11.10
CA ASP A 152 19.33 -13.85 -10.64
C ASP A 152 18.57 -14.79 -9.71
N GLN A 153 17.83 -14.26 -8.73
CA GLN A 153 16.97 -15.06 -7.84
C GLN A 153 15.94 -15.89 -8.62
N LEU A 154 15.23 -15.27 -9.57
CA LEU A 154 14.28 -15.97 -10.43
C LEU A 154 14.98 -17.04 -11.29
N HIS A 155 16.17 -16.75 -11.80
CA HIS A 155 16.98 -17.71 -12.57
C HIS A 155 17.44 -18.89 -11.72
N GLN A 156 17.85 -18.68 -10.46
CA GLN A 156 18.21 -19.76 -9.52
C GLN A 156 17.00 -20.66 -9.22
N HIS A 157 15.80 -20.09 -9.23
CA HIS A 157 14.55 -20.83 -9.20
C HIS A 157 14.17 -21.40 -10.59
N GLY A 158 14.92 -21.20 -11.66
CA GLY A 158 14.57 -21.71 -12.99
C GLY A 158 13.29 -21.10 -13.58
N ILE A 159 12.92 -19.90 -13.12
CA ILE A 159 11.86 -19.08 -13.71
C ILE A 159 12.51 -18.18 -14.75
N GLU A 160 12.26 -18.45 -16.03
CA GLU A 160 12.94 -17.77 -17.13
C GLU A 160 12.20 -16.49 -17.57
N TYR A 161 12.96 -15.50 -18.04
CA TYR A 161 12.40 -14.31 -18.69
C TYR A 161 11.68 -14.70 -20.00
N GLY A 162 10.47 -14.17 -20.18
CA GLY A 162 9.73 -14.27 -21.42
C GLY A 162 9.22 -12.91 -21.86
N LYS A 163 9.67 -12.40 -23.01
CA LYS A 163 9.21 -11.10 -23.53
C LYS A 163 7.70 -11.07 -23.82
N GLU A 164 7.18 -12.18 -24.33
CA GLU A 164 5.77 -12.37 -24.67
C GLU A 164 5.25 -13.58 -23.88
N MET A 165 4.95 -13.33 -22.61
CA MET A 165 4.30 -14.31 -21.74
C MET A 165 2.79 -14.23 -21.94
N LEU A 166 2.13 -15.39 -21.95
CA LEU A 166 0.69 -15.48 -21.80
C LEU A 166 0.41 -15.77 -20.33
N TYR A 167 -0.24 -14.84 -19.65
CA TYR A 167 -0.70 -15.01 -18.28
C TYR A 167 -2.10 -15.63 -18.29
N HIS A 168 -2.47 -16.34 -17.22
CA HIS A 168 -3.85 -16.83 -17.11
C HIS A 168 -4.86 -15.70 -16.93
N THR A 169 -4.40 -14.54 -16.45
CA THR A 169 -5.17 -13.29 -16.33
C THR A 169 -5.56 -12.71 -17.70
N ASP A 170 -4.85 -13.07 -18.76
CA ASP A 170 -5.19 -12.71 -20.15
C ASP A 170 -6.33 -13.58 -20.72
N LEU A 171 -6.76 -14.60 -19.97
CA LEU A 171 -7.75 -15.60 -20.37
C LEU A 171 -9.01 -15.49 -19.50
N GLY A 172 -10.15 -15.87 -20.06
CA GLY A 172 -11.38 -15.98 -19.28
C GLY A 172 -11.26 -17.05 -18.19
N HIS A 173 -11.49 -16.65 -16.94
CA HIS A 173 -11.36 -17.50 -15.77
C HIS A 173 -12.28 -17.04 -14.62
N ASP A 174 -12.50 -17.94 -13.67
CA ASP A 174 -13.30 -17.70 -12.47
C ASP A 174 -12.40 -17.77 -11.23
N HIS A 175 -12.71 -16.93 -10.23
CA HIS A 175 -12.14 -16.99 -8.88
C HIS A 175 -13.04 -17.84 -7.99
N LEU A 176 -12.45 -18.76 -7.24
CA LEU A 176 -13.14 -19.71 -6.38
C LEU A 176 -12.57 -19.66 -4.96
N SER A 177 -13.45 -19.65 -3.97
CA SER A 177 -13.06 -19.91 -2.60
C SER A 177 -12.73 -21.39 -2.44
N LEU A 178 -11.87 -21.72 -1.49
CA LEU A 178 -11.59 -23.11 -1.12
C LEU A 178 -12.87 -23.88 -0.74
N LEU A 179 -13.87 -23.19 -0.19
CA LEU A 179 -15.20 -23.76 0.13
C LEU A 179 -16.04 -24.15 -1.10
N CYS A 180 -15.70 -23.69 -2.29
CA CYS A 180 -16.41 -24.07 -3.52
C CYS A 180 -16.04 -25.49 -4.00
N HIS A 181 -15.02 -26.10 -3.42
CA HIS A 181 -14.53 -27.42 -3.82
C HIS A 181 -15.15 -28.52 -2.94
N PRO A 182 -15.70 -29.59 -3.53
CA PRO A 182 -16.10 -30.78 -2.77
C PRO A 182 -14.93 -31.37 -1.98
N ASP A 183 -15.17 -31.83 -0.75
CA ASP A 183 -14.14 -32.39 0.16
C ASP A 183 -13.27 -33.46 -0.49
N ASN A 184 -13.89 -34.32 -1.31
CA ASN A 184 -13.21 -35.42 -1.99
C ASN A 184 -12.34 -34.98 -3.19
N SER A 185 -12.42 -33.71 -3.58
CA SER A 185 -11.63 -33.11 -4.66
C SER A 185 -10.51 -32.20 -4.16
N LEU A 186 -10.53 -31.84 -2.86
CA LEU A 186 -9.49 -31.05 -2.24
C LEU A 186 -8.22 -31.89 -2.03
N PRO A 187 -7.02 -31.32 -2.26
CA PRO A 187 -5.76 -31.91 -1.83
C PRO A 187 -5.75 -32.27 -0.34
N GLU A 188 -4.94 -33.26 0.04
CA GLU A 188 -4.92 -33.82 1.39
C GLU A 188 -4.78 -32.75 2.49
N GLN A 189 -3.97 -31.73 2.25
CA GLN A 189 -3.74 -30.62 3.19
C GLN A 189 -5.01 -29.82 3.52
N PHE A 190 -5.95 -29.69 2.58
CA PHE A 190 -7.20 -28.96 2.78
C PHE A 190 -8.36 -29.89 3.16
N SER A 191 -8.36 -31.13 2.68
CA SER A 191 -9.41 -32.12 2.99
C SER A 191 -9.56 -32.46 4.48
N LYS A 192 -8.55 -32.13 5.30
CA LYS A 192 -8.54 -32.35 6.75
C LYS A 192 -8.94 -31.11 7.55
N MET A 193 -9.11 -29.97 6.88
CA MET A 193 -9.51 -28.70 7.49
C MET A 193 -11.04 -28.65 7.57
N SER A 194 -11.57 -27.93 8.57
CA SER A 194 -13.01 -27.67 8.63
C SER A 194 -13.42 -26.57 7.65
N ASP A 195 -14.71 -26.45 7.34
CA ASP A 195 -15.23 -25.33 6.55
C ASP A 195 -14.83 -23.98 7.15
N THR A 196 -14.81 -23.87 8.48
CA THR A 196 -14.38 -22.64 9.17
C THR A 196 -12.90 -22.33 8.94
N ASP A 197 -12.05 -23.36 8.83
CA ASP A 197 -10.63 -23.17 8.54
C ASP A 197 -10.39 -22.82 7.07
N LEU A 198 -11.27 -23.23 6.16
CA LEU A 198 -11.20 -22.94 4.71
C LEU A 198 -11.87 -21.63 4.31
N ASP A 199 -12.69 -21.05 5.19
CA ASP A 199 -13.36 -19.77 4.97
C ASP A 199 -12.35 -18.63 5.01
N PHE A 200 -12.14 -17.98 3.85
CA PHE A 200 -11.17 -16.89 3.73
C PHE A 200 -11.48 -15.69 4.59
N VAL A 201 -12.75 -15.38 4.84
CA VAL A 201 -13.11 -14.29 5.75
C VAL A 201 -12.58 -14.61 7.15
N ARG A 202 -12.75 -15.86 7.59
CA ARG A 202 -12.35 -16.30 8.94
C ARG A 202 -10.85 -16.34 9.13
N PHE A 203 -10.12 -16.98 8.22
CA PHE A 203 -8.67 -17.09 8.41
C PHE A 203 -7.95 -15.77 8.14
N CYS A 204 -8.50 -14.87 7.30
CA CYS A 204 -7.97 -13.52 7.12
C CYS A 204 -8.28 -12.61 8.32
N ASP A 205 -9.46 -12.73 8.94
CA ASP A 205 -9.78 -12.00 10.18
C ASP A 205 -8.87 -12.46 11.33
N ASP A 206 -8.67 -13.77 11.50
CA ASP A 206 -7.77 -14.32 12.52
C ASP A 206 -6.30 -13.89 12.28
N LEU A 207 -5.85 -13.88 11.03
CA LEU A 207 -4.51 -13.37 10.69
C LEU A 207 -4.39 -11.87 10.96
N SER A 208 -5.41 -11.09 10.58
CA SER A 208 -5.50 -9.64 10.86
C SER A 208 -5.42 -9.35 12.36
N GLU A 209 -6.15 -10.09 13.19
CA GLU A 209 -6.13 -9.94 14.63
C GLU A 209 -4.75 -10.28 15.23
N LYS A 210 -4.14 -11.39 14.80
CA LYS A 210 -2.82 -11.83 15.29
C LYS A 210 -1.70 -10.84 14.99
N LEU A 211 -1.77 -10.19 13.84
CA LEU A 211 -0.78 -9.22 13.40
C LEU A 211 -1.13 -7.78 13.78
N GLY A 212 -2.26 -7.56 14.46
CA GLY A 212 -2.72 -6.21 14.80
C GLY A 212 -2.92 -5.33 13.57
N MET A 213 -3.41 -5.91 12.47
CA MET A 213 -3.54 -5.22 11.20
C MET A 213 -4.64 -4.17 11.24
N TYR A 214 -4.46 -3.10 10.49
CA TYR A 214 -5.42 -2.01 10.33
C TYR A 214 -5.83 -1.88 8.86
N ALA A 215 -7.10 -1.52 8.64
CA ALA A 215 -7.61 -1.28 7.30
C ALA A 215 -7.00 0.00 6.73
N VAL A 216 -6.66 -0.04 5.44
CA VAL A 216 -6.13 1.11 4.72
C VAL A 216 -7.13 1.49 3.64
N GLU A 217 -7.52 2.76 3.60
CA GLU A 217 -8.33 3.26 2.51
C GLU A 217 -7.44 3.45 1.27
N GLU A 218 -7.83 2.89 0.12
CA GLU A 218 -7.11 3.02 -1.18
C GLU A 218 -7.06 4.47 -1.73
N THR A 219 -7.36 5.48 -0.92
CA THR A 219 -7.41 6.88 -1.38
C THR A 219 -6.04 7.43 -1.74
N LEU A 220 -4.95 6.86 -1.17
CA LEU A 220 -3.58 7.28 -1.43
C LEU A 220 -2.64 6.08 -1.61
N SER A 221 -2.41 5.66 -2.87
CA SER A 221 -1.38 4.67 -3.23
C SER A 221 -0.23 5.35 -3.95
N PHE A 222 1.00 5.15 -3.47
CA PHE A 222 2.21 5.71 -4.07
C PHE A 222 3.42 4.81 -3.82
N PHE A 223 4.45 4.99 -4.65
CA PHE A 223 5.74 4.31 -4.50
C PHE A 223 6.87 5.33 -4.56
N LEU A 224 7.74 5.31 -3.55
CA LEU A 224 8.99 6.08 -3.52
C LEU A 224 10.17 5.11 -3.60
N SER A 225 11.06 5.31 -4.58
CA SER A 225 12.25 4.47 -4.70
C SER A 225 13.20 4.69 -3.53
N ARG A 226 14.10 3.74 -3.28
CA ARG A 226 15.13 3.90 -2.23
C ARG A 226 15.96 5.17 -2.44
N ARG A 227 16.34 5.47 -3.68
CA ARG A 227 17.07 6.69 -4.02
C ARG A 227 16.27 7.95 -3.67
N GLU A 228 14.99 7.97 -4.01
CA GLU A 228 14.10 9.08 -3.67
C GLU A 228 13.99 9.25 -2.15
N GLN A 229 13.88 8.15 -1.41
CA GLN A 229 13.83 8.20 0.06
C GLN A 229 15.15 8.66 0.68
N ASP A 230 16.29 8.23 0.16
CA ASP A 230 17.59 8.74 0.60
C ASP A 230 17.72 10.25 0.33
N MET A 231 17.19 10.74 -0.79
CA MET A 231 17.18 12.18 -1.09
C MET A 231 16.28 12.95 -0.12
N ILE A 232 15.13 12.39 0.24
CA ILE A 232 14.19 12.96 1.21
C ILE A 232 14.83 13.03 2.60
N GLU A 233 15.39 11.92 3.09
CA GLU A 233 16.08 11.86 4.39
C GLU A 233 17.22 12.88 4.46
N ASN A 234 18.06 12.94 3.42
CA ASN A 234 19.15 13.92 3.37
C ASN A 234 18.64 15.37 3.36
N CYS A 235 17.50 15.62 2.69
CA CYS A 235 16.86 16.93 2.66
C CYS A 235 16.38 17.33 4.07
N LEU A 236 15.68 16.43 4.76
CA LEU A 236 15.15 16.66 6.11
C LEU A 236 16.27 16.80 7.14
N ALA A 237 17.27 15.92 7.10
CA ALA A 237 18.41 15.94 8.02
C ALA A 237 19.25 17.22 7.90
N ALA A 238 19.24 17.89 6.75
CA ALA A 238 19.96 19.14 6.54
C ALA A 238 19.30 20.35 7.23
N ASN A 239 18.02 20.25 7.62
CA ASN A 239 17.29 21.31 8.29
C ASN A 239 17.09 20.98 9.79
N PRO A 240 17.64 21.78 10.73
CA PRO A 240 17.47 21.52 12.17
C PRO A 240 16.01 21.37 12.61
N ASP A 241 15.09 22.12 11.97
CA ASP A 241 13.67 22.12 12.29
C ASP A 241 12.97 20.80 11.92
N PHE A 242 13.55 20.01 11.01
CA PHE A 242 12.98 18.74 10.53
C PHE A 242 13.92 17.55 10.74
N SER A 243 15.09 17.77 11.34
CA SER A 243 16.11 16.72 11.48
C SER A 243 15.67 15.55 12.35
N GLU A 244 14.74 15.78 13.30
CA GLU A 244 14.20 14.74 14.17
C GLU A 244 13.29 13.75 13.41
N VAL A 245 12.58 14.21 12.38
CA VAL A 245 11.69 13.39 11.55
C VAL A 245 12.40 12.81 10.32
N ALA A 246 13.68 13.12 10.10
CA ALA A 246 14.42 12.66 8.91
C ALA A 246 14.55 11.14 8.84
N ALA A 247 14.61 10.47 10.00
CA ALA A 247 14.71 9.02 10.10
C ALA A 247 13.34 8.31 10.08
N GLU A 248 12.24 9.06 10.08
CA GLU A 248 10.89 8.50 10.01
C GLU A 248 10.55 8.10 8.56
N ASP A 249 9.60 7.17 8.40
CA ASP A 249 9.08 6.82 7.08
C ASP A 249 8.31 8.01 6.50
N PHE A 250 8.88 8.68 5.50
CA PHE A 250 8.24 9.82 4.84
C PHE A 250 6.89 9.45 4.20
N GLY A 251 6.70 8.17 3.83
CA GLY A 251 5.41 7.67 3.39
C GLY A 251 4.33 7.82 4.47
N SER A 252 4.67 7.59 5.74
CA SER A 252 3.76 7.81 6.86
C SER A 252 3.35 9.28 6.98
N ILE A 253 4.27 10.23 6.77
CA ILE A 253 3.96 11.67 6.80
C ILE A 253 2.96 12.06 5.70
N LEU A 254 3.08 11.47 4.50
CA LEU A 254 2.14 11.70 3.40
C LEU A 254 0.75 11.14 3.72
N LEU A 255 0.68 9.97 4.36
CA LEU A 255 -0.56 9.34 4.80
C LEU A 255 -1.19 10.12 5.96
N ASP A 256 -0.42 10.52 6.96
CA ASP A 256 -0.88 11.32 8.10
C ASP A 256 -1.47 12.67 7.64
N TRP A 257 -0.89 13.29 6.58
CA TRP A 257 -1.49 14.47 5.97
C TRP A 257 -2.86 14.17 5.36
N ASN A 258 -3.01 13.06 4.63
CA ASN A 258 -4.30 12.65 4.08
C ASN A 258 -5.33 12.38 5.18
N ASP A 259 -4.95 11.67 6.24
CA ASP A 259 -5.81 11.33 7.37
C ASP A 259 -6.24 12.58 8.15
N PHE A 260 -5.32 13.52 8.36
CA PHE A 260 -5.64 14.81 8.95
C PHE A 260 -6.66 15.59 8.12
N VAL A 261 -6.52 15.60 6.79
CA VAL A 261 -7.48 16.25 5.88
C VAL A 261 -8.84 15.57 5.96
N ALA A 262 -8.89 14.23 5.96
CA ALA A 262 -10.13 13.47 6.09
C ALA A 262 -10.82 13.77 7.44
N GLU A 263 -10.07 13.81 8.55
CA GLU A 263 -10.62 14.17 9.86
C GLU A 263 -11.20 15.61 9.84
N CYS A 264 -10.53 16.53 9.15
CA CYS A 264 -11.00 17.89 8.98
C CYS A 264 -12.29 17.98 8.14
N GLU A 265 -12.47 17.11 7.14
CA GLU A 265 -13.72 17.01 6.37
C GLU A 265 -14.86 16.47 7.23
N ASP A 266 -14.63 15.43 8.03
CA ASP A 266 -15.64 14.72 8.82
C ASP A 266 -16.06 15.41 10.13
N GLY A 267 -15.23 16.35 10.61
CA GLY A 267 -15.47 17.12 11.81
C GLY A 267 -14.34 16.97 12.82
N PHE A 268 -13.32 17.80 12.66
CA PHE A 268 -12.08 17.76 13.44
C PHE A 268 -12.33 17.81 14.94
N LYS A 269 -11.83 16.82 15.70
CA LYS A 269 -12.11 16.70 17.14
C LYS A 269 -11.00 17.22 18.03
N GLY A 270 -9.82 17.51 17.48
CA GLY A 270 -8.69 18.05 18.20
C GLY A 270 -8.86 19.49 18.68
N ASN A 271 -7.87 19.95 19.43
CA ASN A 271 -7.70 21.32 19.88
C ASN A 271 -6.82 22.13 18.91
N LEU A 272 -6.46 23.38 19.26
CA LEU A 272 -5.65 24.23 18.39
C LEU A 272 -4.20 23.72 18.19
N GLU A 273 -3.61 23.07 19.19
CA GLU A 273 -2.28 22.46 19.08
C GLU A 273 -2.31 21.25 18.15
N ASP A 274 -3.30 20.37 18.29
CA ASP A 274 -3.49 19.21 17.41
C ASP A 274 -3.64 19.67 15.94
N TYR A 275 -4.43 20.73 15.72
CA TYR A 275 -4.62 21.29 14.39
C TYR A 275 -3.31 21.85 13.81
N ARG A 276 -2.49 22.52 14.63
CA ARG A 276 -1.17 23.03 14.20
C ARG A 276 -0.20 21.91 13.90
N LEU A 277 -0.24 20.79 14.64
CA LEU A 277 0.57 19.62 14.35
C LEU A 277 0.21 19.04 12.97
N GLY A 278 -1.08 18.95 12.65
CA GLY A 278 -1.53 18.55 11.31
C GLY A 278 -1.04 19.48 10.20
N LEU A 279 -1.05 20.80 10.42
CA LEU A 279 -0.48 21.78 9.47
C LEU A 279 1.05 21.63 9.32
N HIS A 280 1.75 21.26 10.40
CA HIS A 280 3.20 21.07 10.38
C HIS A 280 3.62 19.89 9.49
N LEU A 281 2.80 18.84 9.39
CA LEU A 281 3.02 17.76 8.41
C LEU A 281 3.17 18.33 7.00
N ARG A 282 2.32 19.30 6.64
CA ARG A 282 2.37 19.93 5.32
C ARG A 282 3.59 20.83 5.12
N ASP A 283 4.11 21.44 6.18
CA ASP A 283 5.38 22.19 6.15
C ASP A 283 6.56 21.27 5.86
N ILE A 284 6.61 20.10 6.50
CA ILE A 284 7.63 19.06 6.23
C ILE A 284 7.58 18.65 4.76
N ILE A 285 6.38 18.35 4.25
CA ILE A 285 6.17 17.97 2.85
C ILE A 285 6.61 19.09 1.90
N ASP A 286 6.28 20.36 2.20
CA ASP A 286 6.67 21.49 1.35
C ASP A 286 8.19 21.70 1.33
N HIS A 287 8.85 21.51 2.46
CA HIS A 287 10.30 21.57 2.56
C HIS A 287 10.97 20.54 1.65
N VAL A 288 10.48 19.30 1.66
CA VAL A 288 10.99 18.24 0.78
C VAL A 288 10.73 18.58 -0.69
N ILE A 289 9.54 19.05 -1.04
CA ILE A 289 9.20 19.47 -2.41
C ILE A 289 10.14 20.57 -2.92
N ALA A 290 10.55 21.51 -2.05
CA ALA A 290 11.42 22.61 -2.40
C ALA A 290 12.92 22.25 -2.37
N GLY A 291 13.31 21.29 -1.53
CA GLY A 291 14.70 20.92 -1.27
C GLY A 291 15.22 19.72 -2.08
N THR A 292 14.35 18.98 -2.76
CA THR A 292 14.72 17.82 -3.60
C THR A 292 14.76 18.15 -5.10
N GLU A 293 15.14 17.19 -5.92
CA GLU A 293 15.15 17.36 -7.38
C GLU A 293 13.74 17.66 -7.93
N PRO A 294 13.61 18.45 -9.02
CA PRO A 294 12.31 18.87 -9.54
C PRO A 294 11.36 17.73 -9.89
N GLU A 295 11.88 16.59 -10.36
CA GLU A 295 11.09 15.41 -10.70
C GLU A 295 10.46 14.78 -9.45
N LEU A 296 11.24 14.60 -8.38
CA LEU A 296 10.76 14.10 -7.10
C LEU A 296 9.78 15.08 -6.45
N GLY A 297 10.09 16.38 -6.43
CA GLY A 297 9.18 17.40 -5.92
C GLY A 297 7.86 17.45 -6.69
N GLN A 298 7.87 17.22 -8.00
CA GLN A 298 6.64 17.12 -8.81
C GLN A 298 5.85 15.85 -8.48
N LYS A 299 6.52 14.70 -8.35
CA LYS A 299 5.90 13.44 -7.94
C LYS A 299 5.21 13.56 -6.58
N ILE A 300 5.86 14.16 -5.59
CA ILE A 300 5.27 14.38 -4.26
C ILE A 300 4.03 15.30 -4.35
N ARG A 301 4.07 16.35 -5.19
CA ARG A 301 2.90 17.22 -5.43
C ARG A 301 1.72 16.46 -6.04
N GLU A 302 1.98 15.51 -6.93
CA GLU A 302 0.95 14.67 -7.54
C GLU A 302 0.30 13.75 -6.51
N ILE A 303 1.10 13.16 -5.61
CA ILE A 303 0.59 12.33 -4.50
C ILE A 303 -0.36 13.14 -3.63
N ILE A 304 0.05 14.33 -3.15
CA ILE A 304 -0.76 15.13 -2.22
C ILE A 304 -1.83 16.00 -2.90
N ALA A 305 -2.01 15.90 -4.22
CA ALA A 305 -2.87 16.81 -4.97
C ALA A 305 -4.36 16.74 -4.54
N ASP A 306 -4.87 15.54 -4.29
CA ASP A 306 -6.25 15.34 -3.83
C ASP A 306 -6.45 15.81 -2.37
N PRO A 307 -5.62 15.40 -1.39
CA PRO A 307 -5.66 15.97 -0.03
C PRO A 307 -5.55 17.50 -0.01
N ASP A 308 -4.60 18.09 -0.74
CA ASP A 308 -4.45 19.55 -0.82
C ASP A 308 -5.72 20.22 -1.40
N SER A 309 -6.37 19.59 -2.38
CA SER A 309 -7.59 20.10 -3.00
C SER A 309 -8.80 20.01 -2.07
N LYS A 310 -8.95 18.90 -1.34
CA LYS A 310 -9.98 18.72 -0.30
C LYS A 310 -9.81 19.75 0.81
N PHE A 311 -8.61 19.87 1.36
CA PHE A 311 -8.31 20.83 2.43
C PHE A 311 -8.64 22.27 2.01
N ARG A 312 -8.23 22.69 0.80
CA ARG A 312 -8.57 24.02 0.26
C ARG A 312 -10.07 24.29 0.18
N ARG A 313 -10.88 23.27 -0.09
CA ARG A 313 -12.34 23.41 -0.21
C ARG A 313 -13.02 23.63 1.14
N ILE A 314 -12.47 23.06 2.21
CA ILE A 314 -13.03 23.16 3.56
C ILE A 314 -12.44 24.32 4.37
N LEU A 315 -11.42 25.01 3.88
CA LEU A 315 -10.91 26.22 4.52
C LEU A 315 -11.91 27.38 4.42
N VAL A 316 -12.26 27.94 5.56
CA VAL A 316 -13.11 29.12 5.73
C VAL A 316 -12.38 30.23 6.52
N ASP A 317 -12.97 31.43 6.51
CA ASP A 317 -12.43 32.62 7.18
C ASP A 317 -10.96 32.95 6.85
N CYS A 318 -10.58 32.76 5.57
CA CYS A 318 -9.25 33.03 5.01
C CYS A 318 -8.78 34.51 5.07
N ARG A 319 -9.50 35.36 5.79
CA ARG A 319 -9.12 36.74 6.13
C ARG A 319 -8.13 36.78 7.30
N GLN A 320 -8.16 35.75 8.14
CA GLN A 320 -7.25 35.55 9.26
C GLN A 320 -6.27 34.42 8.93
N ARG A 321 -5.10 34.43 9.55
CA ARG A 321 -4.06 33.42 9.38
C ARG A 321 -3.69 32.84 10.74
N LEU A 322 -3.37 31.55 10.77
CA LEU A 322 -2.67 30.96 11.91
C LEU A 322 -1.18 31.31 11.76
N ASP A 323 -0.58 31.86 12.81
CA ASP A 323 0.87 32.12 12.80
C ASP A 323 1.61 30.77 12.74
N ASN A 324 2.55 30.65 11.80
CA ASN A 324 3.44 29.49 11.71
C ASN A 324 4.47 29.56 12.85
N HIS A 325 4.80 28.42 13.47
CA HIS A 325 5.78 28.34 14.55
C HIS A 325 7.20 28.79 14.12
N HIS A 326 7.49 28.87 12.81
CA HIS A 326 8.81 29.22 12.25
C HIS A 326 8.99 30.70 11.86
N ASP A 327 8.05 31.61 12.13
CA ASP A 327 8.12 32.98 11.62
C ASP A 327 9.01 33.93 12.44
N GLY A 328 10.30 33.94 12.09
CA GLY A 328 11.18 35.11 12.22
C GLY A 328 11.32 35.93 10.93
N GLY A 329 10.67 35.52 9.84
CA GLY A 329 10.89 36.07 8.51
C GLY A 329 9.62 36.55 7.81
N THR A 330 9.63 37.82 7.40
CA THR A 330 8.64 38.39 6.47
C THR A 330 8.78 37.76 5.08
N THR A 331 8.05 36.69 4.77
CA THR A 331 7.80 36.25 3.40
C THR A 331 6.42 36.68 2.90
N GLU A 332 6.37 37.10 1.64
CA GLU A 332 5.16 37.55 0.95
C GLU A 332 4.22 36.36 0.70
N LYS A 333 3.16 36.29 1.52
CA LYS A 333 2.06 35.30 1.54
C LYS A 333 2.40 33.98 2.25
N ALA A 334 1.73 33.77 3.39
CA ALA A 334 1.72 32.48 4.10
C ALA A 334 1.22 31.36 3.17
N PRO A 335 1.69 30.11 3.36
CA PRO A 335 1.18 28.96 2.62
C PRO A 335 -0.33 28.79 2.76
N PHE A 336 -0.99 28.18 1.77
CA PHE A 336 -2.46 28.12 1.74
C PHE A 336 -3.04 27.37 2.95
N TRP A 337 -2.34 26.39 3.51
CA TRP A 337 -2.81 25.59 4.64
C TRP A 337 -2.87 26.39 5.95
N TYR A 338 -2.21 27.55 6.03
CA TYR A 338 -2.34 28.51 7.13
C TYR A 338 -3.38 29.63 6.85
N GLN A 339 -3.98 29.66 5.66
CA GLN A 339 -4.92 30.70 5.24
C GLN A 339 -6.37 30.35 5.61
N GLY A 340 -6.70 30.48 6.89
CA GLY A 340 -8.05 30.27 7.41
C GLY A 340 -8.10 29.13 8.43
N ILE A 341 -9.31 28.62 8.65
CA ILE A 341 -9.58 27.47 9.51
C ILE A 341 -10.59 26.55 8.81
N VAL A 342 -10.57 25.26 9.11
CA VAL A 342 -11.55 24.31 8.58
C VAL A 342 -12.99 24.65 8.99
N GLU A 343 -13.95 24.41 8.09
CA GLU A 343 -15.38 24.66 8.28
C GLU A 343 -15.95 23.82 9.42
N ASN A 344 -15.66 22.52 9.42
CA ASN A 344 -16.20 21.54 10.36
C ASN A 344 -15.34 21.44 11.63
N GLN A 345 -15.15 22.56 12.31
CA GLN A 345 -14.42 22.60 13.58
C GLN A 345 -15.24 22.00 14.74
N GLY A 346 -14.64 21.07 15.47
CA GLY A 346 -15.16 20.56 16.73
C GLY A 346 -15.20 21.61 17.85
N ALA A 347 -15.80 21.25 18.97
CA ALA A 347 -16.02 22.16 20.09
C ALA A 347 -14.71 22.68 20.72
N ASP A 348 -13.67 21.84 20.78
CA ASP A 348 -12.39 22.18 21.41
C ASP A 348 -11.59 23.17 20.56
N LEU A 349 -11.34 22.87 19.28
CA LEU A 349 -10.73 23.83 18.33
C LEU A 349 -11.48 25.17 18.32
N ARG A 350 -12.81 25.16 18.20
CA ARG A 350 -13.61 26.38 18.20
C ARG A 350 -13.42 27.19 19.48
N ARG A 351 -13.40 26.54 20.65
CA ARG A 351 -13.20 27.20 21.95
C ARG A 351 -11.83 27.86 22.01
N ASP A 352 -10.79 27.20 21.53
CA ASP A 352 -9.44 27.73 21.58
C ASP A 352 -9.24 28.87 20.60
N LEU A 353 -9.86 28.82 19.41
CA LEU A 353 -9.91 29.95 18.48
C LEU A 353 -10.62 31.17 19.09
N ILE A 354 -11.72 30.99 19.82
CA ILE A 354 -12.37 32.10 20.56
C ILE A 354 -11.40 32.69 21.60
N ARG A 355 -10.70 31.84 22.39
CA ARG A 355 -9.73 32.30 23.40
C ARG A 355 -8.57 33.07 22.79
N HIS A 356 -8.15 32.69 21.59
CA HIS A 356 -7.11 33.38 20.82
C HIS A 356 -7.62 34.57 20.01
N GLY A 357 -8.90 34.96 20.18
CA GLY A 357 -9.47 36.15 19.58
C GLY A 357 -9.84 36.02 18.09
N TRP A 358 -9.87 34.79 17.55
CA TRP A 358 -10.25 34.50 16.17
C TRP A 358 -11.69 34.92 15.88
N TYR A 359 -12.59 34.74 16.85
CA TYR A 359 -13.98 35.19 16.77
C TYR A 359 -14.20 36.36 17.72
N LYS A 360 -14.46 37.53 17.16
CA LYS A 360 -14.96 38.66 17.95
C LYS A 360 -16.47 38.52 18.12
N PRO A 361 -17.02 38.66 19.33
CA PRO A 361 -18.46 38.84 19.48
C PRO A 361 -18.87 40.06 18.66
N ASN A 362 -19.83 39.88 17.74
CA ASN A 362 -20.43 41.03 17.08
C ASN A 362 -21.07 41.90 18.18
N ALA A 363 -20.53 43.10 18.37
CA ALA A 363 -21.09 44.09 19.28
C ALA A 363 -22.38 44.70 18.71
#